data_AF-A0A2M8BJC9-F1
#
_entry.id   AF-A0A2M8BJC9-F1
#
_cell.length_a   1.000
_cell.length_b   1.000
_cell.length_c   1.000
_cell.angle_alpha   90.00
_cell.angle_beta   90.00
_cell.angle_gamma   90.00
#
_symmetry.space_group_name_H-M   'P 1'
#
loop_
_entity.id
_entity.type
_entity.pdbx_description
1 polymer ?
#
loop_
_entity_poly.entity_id
_entity_poly.type
_entity_poly.pdbx_seq_one_letter_code
_entity_poly.pdbx_strand_id
1 'polypeptide(L)' 'MCPIPPIKLRSTASISNEAVEEATGRGWPAWMAFLDARGGASLEHRGIVALLAGEGGVESGWWQQTIAVSYEKATGHR' A
#
# COMPACT_ATOMS: atom_id res chain seq x y z
N MET A 1 8.47 -26.22 -28.04
CA MET A 1 7.91 -26.54 -26.70
C MET A 1 8.49 -25.53 -25.72
N CYS A 2 7.66 -24.61 -25.24
CA CYS A 2 8.10 -23.50 -24.38
C CYS A 2 8.55 -24.04 -23.02
N PRO A 3 9.74 -23.65 -22.49
CA PRO A 3 10.07 -23.92 -21.11
C PRO A 3 9.12 -23.11 -20.23
N ILE A 4 8.47 -23.79 -19.28
CA ILE A 4 7.67 -23.16 -18.24
C ILE A 4 8.64 -22.23 -17.49
N PRO A 5 8.48 -20.90 -17.53
CA PRO A 5 9.32 -20.03 -16.73
C PRO A 5 9.05 -20.34 -15.25
N PRO A 6 10.07 -20.38 -14.39
CA PRO A 6 9.82 -20.46 -12.95
C PRO A 6 8.91 -19.28 -12.61
N ILE A 7 7.76 -19.57 -11.99
CA ILE A 7 6.92 -18.53 -11.39
C ILE A 7 7.83 -17.84 -10.38
N LYS A 8 8.43 -16.71 -10.77
CA LYS A 8 8.99 -15.77 -9.80
C LYS A 8 7.77 -15.33 -8.99
N LEU A 9 7.60 -15.95 -7.83
CA LEU A 9 6.96 -15.30 -6.70
C LEU A 9 7.71 -13.98 -6.55
N ARG A 10 7.10 -12.94 -7.11
CA ARG A 10 7.70 -11.63 -7.26
C ARG A 10 8.07 -11.19 -5.85
N SER A 11 9.35 -10.91 -5.69
CA SER A 11 9.99 -10.51 -4.45
C SER A 11 9.07 -9.63 -3.62
N THR A 12 9.01 -9.91 -2.32
CA THR A 12 8.58 -9.01 -1.26
C THR A 12 9.50 -7.78 -1.17
N ALA A 13 9.77 -7.15 -2.32
CA ALA A 13 10.55 -5.95 -2.43
C ALA A 13 9.62 -4.80 -2.07
N SER A 14 9.95 -4.14 -0.97
CA SER A 14 9.41 -2.82 -0.61
C SER A 14 9.28 -2.00 -1.88
N ILE A 15 8.04 -1.66 -2.25
CA ILE A 15 7.78 -0.86 -3.43
C ILE A 15 8.44 0.50 -3.22
N SER A 16 9.15 1.01 -4.22
CA SER A 16 9.85 2.30 -4.13
C SER A 16 8.86 3.46 -4.07
N ASN A 17 9.26 4.57 -3.43
CA ASN A 17 8.45 5.78 -3.35
C ASN A 17 7.95 6.24 -4.72
N GLU A 18 8.84 6.24 -5.71
CA GLU A 18 8.57 6.65 -7.09
C GLU A 18 7.45 5.80 -7.72
N ALA A 19 7.45 4.48 -7.52
CA ALA A 19 6.40 3.61 -8.05
C ALA A 19 5.03 3.88 -7.41
N VAL A 20 4.99 4.30 -6.14
CA VAL A 20 3.75 4.69 -5.46
C VAL A 20 3.29 6.06 -5.94
N GLU A 21 4.22 6.99 -6.14
CA GLU A 21 3.93 8.31 -6.71
C GLU A 21 3.34 8.21 -8.11
N GLU A 22 3.93 7.39 -8.98
CA GLU A 22 3.40 7.18 -10.33
C GLU A 22 2.03 6.50 -10.32
N ALA A 23 1.79 5.56 -9.42
CA ALA A 23 0.55 4.81 -9.40
C ALA A 23 -0.60 5.49 -8.66
N THR A 24 -0.30 6.31 -7.66
CA THR A 24 -1.29 6.87 -6.74
C THR A 24 -1.24 8.40 -6.63
N GLY A 25 -0.26 9.03 -7.27
CA GLY A 25 -0.03 10.48 -7.23
C GLY A 25 0.61 10.97 -5.92
N ARG A 26 0.89 10.08 -4.96
CA ARG A 26 1.49 10.41 -3.66
C ARG A 26 2.56 9.39 -3.27
N GLY A 27 3.63 9.87 -2.66
CA GLY A 27 4.69 9.01 -2.14
C GLY A 27 4.33 8.37 -0.81
N TRP A 28 5.12 7.38 -0.42
CA TRP A 28 5.08 6.73 0.89
C TRP A 28 5.02 7.69 2.09
N PRO A 29 5.88 8.72 2.21
CA PRO A 29 5.81 9.62 3.36
C PRO A 29 4.51 10.43 3.36
N ALA A 30 3.99 10.81 2.20
CA ALA A 30 2.70 11.48 2.08
C ALA A 30 1.54 10.54 2.47
N TRP A 31 1.61 9.26 2.09
CA TRP A 31 0.63 8.26 2.50
C TRP A 31 0.67 7.96 3.99
N MET A 32 1.85 7.78 4.56
CA MET A 32 2.01 7.57 6.00
C MET A 32 1.46 8.77 6.77
N ALA A 33 1.80 10.00 6.38
CA ALA A 33 1.27 11.21 7.02
C ALA A 33 -0.26 11.35 6.83
N PHE A 34 -0.79 11.01 5.66
CA PHE A 34 -2.23 11.04 5.39
C PHE A 34 -2.97 10.05 6.29
N LEU A 35 -2.49 8.81 6.37
CA LEU A 35 -3.09 7.77 7.20
C LEU A 35 -2.95 8.11 8.68
N ASP A 36 -1.78 8.58 9.13
CA ASP A 36 -1.55 9.01 10.50
C ASP A 36 -2.46 10.17 10.91
N ALA A 37 -2.61 11.19 10.07
CA ALA A 37 -3.51 12.31 10.32
C ALA A 37 -4.99 11.89 10.42
N ARG A 38 -5.37 10.73 9.88
CA ARG A 38 -6.72 10.16 9.98
C ARG A 38 -6.86 9.07 11.03
N GLY A 39 -5.83 8.87 11.86
CA GLY A 39 -5.84 7.86 12.91
C GLY A 39 -5.71 6.44 12.36
N GLY A 40 -5.01 6.26 11.24
CA GLY A 40 -4.74 4.96 10.62
C GLY A 40 -4.17 3.95 11.60
N ALA A 41 -3.35 4.38 12.57
CA ALA A 41 -2.79 3.52 13.61
C ALA A 41 -3.86 2.92 14.55
N SER A 42 -5.04 3.53 14.65
CA SER A 42 -6.17 2.99 15.42
C SER A 42 -7.19 2.27 14.54
N LEU A 43 -7.00 2.25 13.21
CA LEU A 43 -7.89 1.60 12.27
C LEU A 43 -7.41 0.19 11.96
N GLU A 44 -8.36 -0.74 11.83
CA GLU A 44 -8.07 -2.07 11.29
C GLU A 44 -7.74 -1.99 9.79
N HIS A 45 -7.05 -3.00 9.26
CA HIS A 45 -6.68 -3.11 7.85
C HIS A 45 -7.79 -2.68 6.87
N ARG A 46 -9.04 -3.12 7.13
CA ARG A 46 -10.21 -2.75 6.31
C ARG A 46 -10.54 -1.27 6.34
N GLY A 47 -10.38 -0.60 7.49
CA GLY A 47 -10.57 0.84 7.62
C GLY A 47 -9.54 1.62 6.81
N ILE A 48 -8.28 1.17 6.82
CA ILE A 48 -7.21 1.78 6.01
C ILE A 48 -7.52 1.62 4.52
N VAL A 49 -7.91 0.41 4.07
CA VAL A 49 -8.31 0.17 2.66
C VAL A 49 -9.51 1.03 2.25
N ALA A 50 -10.52 1.16 3.10
CA ALA A 50 -11.70 2.00 2.83
C ALA A 50 -11.34 3.49 2.74
N LEU A 51 -10.45 3.98 3.60
CA LEU A 51 -9.92 5.35 3.52
C LEU A 51 -9.18 5.57 2.21
N LEU A 52 -8.35 4.63 1.78
CA LEU A 52 -7.60 4.73 0.52
C LEU A 52 -8.51 4.69 -0.71
N ALA A 53 -9.57 3.87 -0.67
CA ALA A 53 -10.57 3.77 -1.72
C ALA A 53 -11.44 5.02 -1.84
N GLY A 54 -11.86 5.59 -0.70
CA GLY A 54 -12.74 6.75 -0.66
C GLY A 54 -11.98 8.06 -0.74
N GLU A 55 -11.17 8.35 0.28
CA GLU A 55 -10.49 9.64 0.45
C GLU A 55 -9.10 9.69 -0.21
N GLY A 56 -8.45 8.54 -0.35
CA GLY A 56 -7.16 8.42 -1.03
C GLY A 56 -7.26 8.49 -2.55
N GLY A 57 -8.43 8.24 -3.14
CA GLY A 57 -8.58 8.20 -4.59
C GLY A 57 -7.76 7.09 -5.27
N VAL A 58 -7.37 6.06 -4.50
CA VAL A 58 -6.62 4.92 -5.05
C VAL A 58 -7.63 3.99 -5.71
N GLU A 59 -7.73 4.02 -7.04
CA GLU A 59 -8.71 3.20 -7.78
C GLU A 59 -8.34 1.69 -7.79
N SER A 60 -7.05 1.39 -7.64
CA SER A 60 -6.54 0.03 -7.68
C SER A 60 -6.63 -0.65 -6.30
N GLY A 61 -7.51 -1.66 -6.17
CA GLY A 61 -7.64 -2.46 -4.95
C GLY A 61 -6.33 -3.10 -4.47
N TRP A 62 -5.43 -3.45 -5.39
CA TRP A 62 -4.11 -3.96 -5.04
C TRP A 62 -3.22 -2.90 -4.36
N TRP A 63 -3.27 -1.64 -4.83
CA TRP A 63 -2.52 -0.54 -4.23
C TRP A 63 -3.08 -0.16 -2.86
N GLN A 64 -4.40 -0.22 -2.68
CA GLN A 64 -5.03 -0.01 -1.38
C GLN A 64 -4.51 -1.01 -0.33
N GLN A 65 -4.50 -2.31 -0.65
CA GLN A 65 -3.97 -3.35 0.24
C GLN A 65 -2.47 -3.17 0.50
N THR A 66 -1.71 -2.85 -0.54
CA THR A 66 -0.27 -2.63 -0.44
C THR A 66 0.05 -1.49 0.51
N ILE A 67 -0.62 -0.35 0.37
CA ILE A 67 -0.41 0.81 1.24
C ILE A 67 -0.85 0.49 2.66
N ALA A 68 -1.98 -0.23 2.84
CA ALA A 68 -2.45 -0.66 4.15
C ALA A 68 -1.43 -1.56 4.87
N VAL A 69 -0.92 -2.61 4.22
CA VAL A 69 0.08 -3.51 4.80
C VAL A 69 1.38 -2.77 5.13
N SER A 70 1.86 -1.90 4.23
CA SER A 70 3.06 -1.11 4.47
C SER A 70 2.89 -0.15 5.65
N TYR A 71 1.71 0.45 5.79
CA TYR A 71 1.39 1.31 6.91
C TYR A 71 1.32 0.53 8.22
N GLU A 72 0.65 -0.62 8.26
CA GLU A 72 0.62 -1.52 9.44
C GLU A 72 2.02 -1.94 9.89
N LYS A 73 2.89 -2.26 8.92
CA LYS A 73 4.31 -2.55 9.20
C LYS A 73 5.06 -1.35 9.77
N ALA A 74 4.77 -0.15 9.30
CA ALA A 74 5.41 1.08 9.77
C ALA A 74 4.93 1.48 11.18
N THR A 75 3.66 1.25 11.51
CA THR A 75 3.08 1.52 12.84
C THR A 75 3.37 0.43 13.87
N GLY A 76 3.94 -0.71 13.46
CA GLY A 76 4.37 -1.76 14.38
C GLY A 76 3.21 -2.58 14.97
N HIS A 77 2.04 -2.57 14.31
CA HIS A 77 1.00 -3.56 14.61
C HIS A 77 1.54 -4.95 14.22
N ARG A 78 1.77 -5.79 15.22
CA ARG A 78 2.26 -7.16 15.11
C ARG A 78 1.15 -8.16 15.42
#